data_AF-A0AAW0LRY0-F1
#
_entry.id   AF-A0AAW0LRY0-F1
#
_cell.length_a   1.000
_cell.length_b   1.000
_cell.length_c   1.000
_cell.angle_alpha   90.00
_cell.angle_beta   90.00
_cell.angle_gamma   90.00
#
_symmetry.space_group_name_H-M   'P 1'
#
loop_
_entity.id
_entity.type
_entity.pdbx_description
1 polymer ?
#
loop_
_entity_poly.entity_id
_entity_poly.type
_entity_poly.pdbx_seq_one_letter_code
_entity_poly.pdbx_strand_id
1 'polypeptide(L)'
;HYEGDISELELYFVIVNNEYGEQTEDDLLPGGRNLRVTNENVITFIHLVANHRLNFQIRQQSSHFLRGFQQLIQKDWIDMFNEHELQLLISGSLESLDVDDLRLHTNYAGGYHKEHYVIEMFWEVLKSFSLENQKKFLKAAGNASEEALDRLPTSATCMNLLKLPPYRSKEQLETKLLYAINADAGFDLSGGRMGSWSDLV
;
A
#
# COMPACT_ATOMS: atom_id res chain seq x y z
N HIS A 1 -18.07 -1.40 -4.65
CA HIS A 1 -19.40 -0.79 -4.41
C HIS A 1 -20.29 -1.90 -3.83
N TYR A 2 -20.76 -1.77 -2.59
CA TYR A 2 -21.62 -2.79 -1.97
C TYR A 2 -23.06 -2.60 -2.45
N GLU A 3 -23.64 -3.61 -3.09
CA GLU A 3 -25.01 -3.54 -3.63
C GLU A 3 -26.10 -3.96 -2.63
N GLY A 4 -25.71 -4.38 -1.42
CA GLY A 4 -26.66 -4.73 -0.34
C GLY A 4 -27.10 -3.53 0.50
N ASP A 5 -28.10 -3.73 1.36
CA ASP A 5 -28.53 -2.69 2.31
C ASP A 5 -27.49 -2.52 3.42
N ILE A 6 -26.85 -1.35 3.48
CA ILE A 6 -25.82 -1.00 4.47
C ILE A 6 -26.35 -1.10 5.90
N SER A 7 -27.67 -1.03 6.09
CA SER A 7 -28.32 -1.22 7.37
C SER A 7 -27.96 -2.59 7.98
N GLU A 8 -27.80 -3.63 7.18
CA GLU A 8 -27.45 -4.99 7.64
C GLU A 8 -26.05 -5.10 8.27
N LEU A 9 -25.18 -4.11 8.05
CA LEU A 9 -23.83 -4.09 8.60
C LEU A 9 -23.76 -3.64 10.07
N GLU A 10 -24.90 -3.26 10.65
CA GLU A 10 -25.02 -2.81 12.06
C GLU A 10 -24.00 -1.73 12.44
N LEU A 11 -23.70 -0.85 11.48
CA LEU A 11 -22.79 0.26 11.68
C LEU A 11 -23.50 1.40 12.42
N TYR A 12 -22.75 2.07 13.29
CA TYR A 12 -23.17 3.26 14.02
C TYR A 12 -22.17 4.39 13.76
N PHE A 13 -22.52 5.63 14.09
CA PHE A 13 -21.63 6.79 13.96
C PHE A 13 -20.55 6.81 15.06
N VAL A 14 -19.76 5.74 15.10
CA VAL A 14 -18.70 5.46 16.07
C VAL A 14 -17.47 5.01 15.31
N ILE A 15 -16.29 5.38 15.79
CA ILE A 15 -15.03 4.89 15.27
C ILE A 15 -14.28 4.12 16.36
N VAL A 16 -13.76 2.95 16.00
CA VAL A 16 -12.92 2.12 16.86
C VAL A 16 -11.46 2.50 16.62
N ASN A 17 -10.78 2.97 17.65
CA ASN A 17 -9.35 3.25 17.66
C ASN A 17 -8.64 2.10 18.38
N ASN A 18 -7.57 1.57 17.77
CA ASN A 18 -6.75 0.52 18.36
C ASN A 18 -5.34 1.08 18.53
N GLU A 19 -5.11 1.76 19.65
CA GLU A 19 -3.83 2.39 19.94
C GLU A 19 -3.16 1.62 21.09
N TYR A 20 -1.91 1.20 20.88
CA TYR A 20 -1.09 0.50 21.90
C TYR A 20 -1.72 -0.76 22.51
N GLY A 21 -2.66 -1.40 21.79
CA GLY A 21 -3.35 -2.62 22.24
C GLY A 21 -4.64 -2.37 23.03
N GLU A 22 -5.02 -1.10 23.24
CA GLU A 22 -6.32 -0.75 23.81
C GLU A 22 -7.30 -0.37 22.68
N GLN A 23 -8.50 -0.96 22.73
CA GLN A 23 -9.60 -0.57 21.85
C GLN A 23 -10.47 0.47 22.54
N THR A 24 -10.51 1.67 21.96
CA THR A 24 -11.40 2.74 22.40
C THR A 24 -12.42 3.04 21.30
N GLU A 25 -13.64 3.37 21.72
CA GLU A 25 -14.70 3.79 20.82
C GLU A 25 -15.00 5.27 21.03
N ASP A 26 -15.01 6.01 19.93
CA ASP A 26 -15.30 7.44 19.94
C ASP A 26 -16.51 7.75 19.05
N ASP A 27 -17.42 8.56 19.57
CA ASP A 27 -18.58 9.05 18.84
C ASP A 27 -18.11 10.03 17.74
N LEU A 28 -18.44 9.73 16.47
CA LEU A 28 -18.12 10.62 15.34
C LEU A 28 -18.98 11.89 15.33
N LEU A 29 -20.12 11.84 15.99
CA LEU A 29 -21.05 12.96 16.23
C LEU A 29 -21.75 12.75 17.57
N PRO A 30 -22.28 13.81 18.22
CA PRO A 30 -22.93 13.67 19.52
C PRO A 30 -24.04 12.61 19.53
N GLY A 31 -23.88 11.56 20.35
CA GLY A 31 -24.85 10.46 20.42
C GLY A 31 -24.75 9.44 19.27
N GLY A 32 -23.64 9.44 18.53
CA GLY A 32 -23.41 8.62 17.35
C GLY A 32 -23.52 7.11 17.61
N ARG A 33 -23.22 6.66 18.85
CA ARG A 33 -23.46 5.28 19.31
C ARG A 33 -24.90 4.80 19.17
N ASN A 34 -25.88 5.72 19.19
CA ASN A 34 -27.29 5.38 19.07
C ASN A 34 -27.85 5.64 17.65
N LEU A 35 -27.02 6.17 16.74
CA LEU A 35 -27.42 6.50 15.39
C LEU A 35 -26.89 5.44 14.43
N ARG A 36 -27.80 4.66 13.85
CA ARG A 36 -27.45 3.62 12.86
C ARG A 36 -27.11 4.25 11.52
N VAL A 37 -26.12 3.68 10.85
CA VAL A 37 -25.77 4.03 9.47
C VAL A 37 -26.75 3.33 8.52
N THR A 38 -27.26 4.09 7.57
CA THR A 38 -28.22 3.67 6.52
C THR A 38 -27.71 4.14 5.16
N ASN A 39 -28.30 3.66 4.07
CA ASN A 39 -27.93 4.11 2.71
C ASN A 39 -28.11 5.63 2.51
N GLU A 40 -28.99 6.26 3.28
CA GLU A 40 -29.26 7.70 3.22
C GLU A 40 -28.16 8.54 3.90
N ASN A 41 -27.53 8.01 4.95
CA ASN A 41 -26.56 8.75 5.77
C ASN A 41 -25.12 8.22 5.65
N VAL A 42 -24.90 7.16 4.87
CA VAL A 42 -23.58 6.52 4.71
C VAL A 42 -22.51 7.47 4.17
N ILE A 43 -22.86 8.39 3.28
CA ILE A 43 -21.90 9.38 2.75
C ILE A 43 -21.36 10.26 3.88
N THR A 44 -22.25 10.70 4.77
CA THR A 44 -21.87 11.47 5.97
C THR A 44 -20.99 10.65 6.90
N PHE A 45 -21.32 9.38 7.11
CA PHE A 45 -20.49 8.46 7.90
C PHE A 45 -19.08 8.33 7.30
N ILE A 46 -18.97 8.09 6.00
CA ILE A 46 -17.67 8.00 5.29
C ILE A 46 -16.87 9.29 5.46
N HIS A 47 -17.49 10.46 5.27
CA HIS A 47 -16.82 11.74 5.44
C HIS A 47 -16.31 11.94 6.87
N LEU A 48 -17.10 11.57 7.89
CA LEU A 48 -16.71 11.71 9.29
C LEU A 48 -15.57 10.76 9.65
N VAL A 49 -15.62 9.50 9.17
CA VAL A 49 -14.52 8.53 9.36
C VAL A 49 -13.24 9.03 8.68
N ALA A 50 -13.34 9.47 7.42
CA ALA A 50 -12.19 10.00 6.67
C ALA A 50 -11.59 11.22 7.36
N ASN A 51 -12.43 12.18 7.79
CA ASN A 51 -11.97 13.36 8.52
C ASN A 51 -11.33 13.00 9.87
N HIS A 52 -11.89 12.04 10.61
CA HIS A 52 -11.31 11.60 11.87
C HIS A 52 -9.93 10.97 11.66
N ARG A 53 -9.81 10.01 10.72
CA ARG A 53 -8.55 9.30 10.42
C ARG A 53 -7.47 10.22 9.84
N LEU A 54 -7.83 11.09 8.91
CA LEU A 54 -6.87 11.88 8.14
C LEU A 54 -6.58 13.25 8.74
N ASN A 55 -7.51 13.85 9.49
CA ASN A 55 -7.32 15.19 10.03
C ASN A 55 -7.26 15.22 11.56
N PHE A 56 -8.11 14.47 12.26
CA PHE A 56 -8.21 14.57 13.72
C PHE A 56 -7.15 13.75 14.44
N GLN A 57 -7.02 12.46 14.11
CA GLN A 57 -6.14 11.52 14.83
C GLN A 57 -4.66 11.92 14.75
N ILE A 58 -4.23 12.47 13.61
CA ILE A 58 -2.85 12.91 13.38
C ILE A 58 -2.63 14.41 13.66
N ARG A 59 -3.67 15.15 14.08
CA ARG A 59 -3.65 16.62 14.14
C ARG A 59 -2.50 17.15 14.98
N GLN A 60 -2.27 16.56 16.14
CA GLN A 60 -1.23 17.01 17.07
C GLN A 60 0.15 16.84 16.45
N GLN A 61 0.45 15.63 15.96
CA GLN A 61 1.69 15.26 15.32
C GLN A 61 1.95 16.13 14.08
N SER A 62 0.95 16.26 13.21
CA SER A 62 1.01 17.11 12.02
C SER A 62 1.23 18.58 12.36
N SER A 63 0.59 19.10 13.42
CA SER A 63 0.78 20.50 13.84
C SER A 63 2.20 20.77 14.36
N HIS A 64 2.77 19.83 15.13
CA HIS A 64 4.14 19.93 15.62
C HIS A 64 5.16 19.79 14.50
N PHE A 65 4.94 18.85 13.58
CA PHE A 65 5.75 18.71 12.37
C PHE A 65 5.72 20.00 11.54
N LEU A 66 4.52 20.51 11.23
CA LEU A 66 4.35 21.72 10.43
C LEU A 66 5.01 22.93 11.11
N ARG A 67 4.89 23.05 12.44
CA ARG A 67 5.56 24.11 13.19
C ARG A 67 7.08 24.04 13.06
N GLY A 68 7.68 22.86 13.17
CA GLY A 68 9.13 22.68 12.99
C GLY A 68 9.56 22.93 11.54
N PHE A 69 8.80 22.42 10.59
CA PHE A 69 9.04 22.61 9.16
C PHE A 69 8.99 24.10 8.77
N GLN A 70 8.00 24.85 9.28
CA GLN A 70 7.84 26.29 9.03
C GLN A 70 8.92 27.17 9.66
N GLN A 71 9.72 26.65 10.60
CA GLN A 71 10.89 27.37 11.11
C GLN A 71 12.05 27.38 10.09
N LEU A 72 12.08 26.41 9.18
CA LEU A 72 13.12 26.27 8.17
C LEU A 72 12.66 26.80 6.81
N ILE A 73 11.41 26.54 6.43
CA ILE A 73 10.84 26.91 5.14
C ILE A 73 9.61 27.78 5.35
N GLN A 74 9.60 28.97 4.75
CA GLN A 74 8.49 29.91 4.91
C GLN A 74 7.23 29.36 4.23
N LYS A 75 6.07 29.61 4.86
CA LYS A 75 4.77 29.14 4.37
C LYS A 75 4.49 29.58 2.92
N ASP A 76 4.78 30.84 2.60
CA ASP A 76 4.51 31.40 1.27
C ASP A 76 5.26 30.66 0.15
N TRP A 77 6.38 30.00 0.45
CA TRP A 77 7.11 29.20 -0.54
C TRP A 77 6.46 27.85 -0.80
N ILE A 78 5.85 27.26 0.23
CA ILE A 78 5.17 25.97 0.16
C ILE A 78 3.83 26.10 -0.55
N ASP A 79 3.11 27.20 -0.30
CA ASP A 79 1.79 27.47 -0.89
C ASP A 79 1.86 27.66 -2.43
N MET A 80 3.05 27.80 -3.01
CA MET A 80 3.26 27.83 -4.47
C MET A 80 3.25 26.45 -5.12
N PHE A 81 3.40 25.36 -4.34
CA PHE A 81 3.51 23.99 -4.85
C PHE A 81 2.21 23.21 -4.58
N ASN A 82 1.82 22.37 -5.53
CA ASN A 82 0.79 21.35 -5.27
C ASN A 82 1.36 20.15 -4.48
N GLU A 83 0.50 19.21 -4.08
CA GLU A 83 0.86 18.03 -3.29
C GLU A 83 1.94 17.16 -3.96
N HIS A 84 1.88 17.03 -5.29
CA HIS A 84 2.82 16.22 -6.06
C HIS A 84 4.19 16.91 -6.19
N GLU A 85 4.20 18.21 -6.43
CA GLU A 85 5.44 19.00 -6.53
C GLU A 85 6.15 19.09 -5.17
N LEU A 86 5.39 19.28 -4.09
CA LEU A 86 5.94 19.29 -2.74
C LEU A 86 6.55 17.94 -2.37
N GLN A 87 5.90 16.84 -2.76
CA GLN A 87 6.45 15.49 -2.59
C GLN A 87 7.78 15.33 -3.33
N LEU A 88 7.87 15.79 -4.58
CA LEU A 88 9.11 15.75 -5.38
C LEU A 88 10.21 16.65 -4.79
N LEU A 89 9.84 17.82 -4.27
CA LEU A 89 10.79 18.76 -3.67
C LEU A 89 11.44 18.18 -2.41
N ILE A 90 10.63 17.55 -1.53
CA ILE A 90 11.09 17.00 -0.26
C ILE A 90 11.76 15.64 -0.45
N SER A 91 11.17 14.77 -1.26
CA SER A 91 11.61 13.37 -1.41
C SER A 91 12.63 13.20 -2.55
N GLY A 92 12.93 14.27 -3.27
CA GLY A 92 13.74 14.25 -4.48
C GLY A 92 12.95 13.81 -5.71
N SER A 93 13.57 14.03 -6.87
CA SER A 93 13.11 13.41 -8.10
C SER A 93 13.22 11.89 -7.95
N LEU A 94 12.17 11.17 -8.31
CA LEU A 94 12.28 9.73 -8.59
C LEU A 94 12.99 9.53 -9.94
N GLU A 95 14.11 10.23 -10.14
CA GLU A 95 14.96 10.12 -11.32
C GLU A 95 15.74 8.81 -11.20
N SER A 96 15.35 7.87 -12.06
CA SER A 96 15.98 6.55 -12.30
C SER A 96 16.35 5.75 -11.05
N LEU A 97 15.66 4.62 -10.87
CA LEU A 97 16.19 3.56 -10.02
C LEU A 97 17.59 3.16 -10.53
N ASP A 98 18.60 3.29 -9.68
CA ASP A 98 19.90 2.69 -9.96
C ASP A 98 19.79 1.17 -9.74
N VAL A 99 19.48 0.47 -10.84
CA VAL A 99 19.33 -0.99 -10.83
C VAL A 99 20.66 -1.68 -10.51
N ASP A 100 21.80 -1.07 -10.82
CA ASP A 100 23.11 -1.62 -10.50
C ASP A 100 23.39 -1.51 -9.00
N ASP A 101 23.06 -0.38 -8.37
CA ASP A 101 23.16 -0.21 -6.92
C ASP A 101 22.24 -1.19 -6.17
N LEU A 102 20.99 -1.33 -6.63
CA LEU A 102 20.06 -2.30 -6.06
C LEU A 102 20.59 -3.74 -6.19
N ARG A 103 21.22 -4.08 -7.32
CA ARG A 103 21.83 -5.40 -7.57
C ARG A 103 23.01 -5.67 -6.64
N LEU A 104 23.84 -4.66 -6.36
CA LEU A 104 25.00 -4.78 -5.47
C LEU A 104 24.59 -5.03 -4.02
N HIS A 105 23.46 -4.48 -3.59
CA HIS A 105 22.96 -4.59 -2.22
C HIS A 105 21.87 -5.67 -2.01
N THR A 106 21.60 -6.51 -3.01
CA THR A 106 20.63 -7.60 -2.91
C THR A 106 21.27 -8.90 -2.40
N ASN A 107 20.68 -9.48 -1.36
CA ASN A 107 21.05 -10.81 -0.85
C ASN A 107 20.26 -11.91 -1.56
N TYR A 108 20.93 -13.00 -1.92
CA TYR A 108 20.31 -14.14 -2.60
C TYR A 108 20.19 -15.34 -1.65
N ALA A 109 19.05 -16.05 -1.72
CA ALA A 109 18.76 -17.21 -0.88
C ALA A 109 17.96 -18.26 -1.67
N GLY A 110 17.77 -19.45 -1.09
CA GLY A 110 16.94 -20.50 -1.70
C GLY A 110 17.54 -21.15 -2.95
N GLY A 111 18.88 -21.19 -3.04
CA GLY A 111 19.60 -21.74 -4.19
C GLY A 111 19.94 -20.72 -5.27
N TYR A 112 19.44 -19.49 -5.16
CA TYR A 112 19.88 -18.38 -6.01
C TYR A 112 21.21 -17.80 -5.52
N HIS A 113 22.03 -17.36 -6.47
CA HIS A 113 23.29 -16.64 -6.26
C HIS A 113 23.49 -15.66 -7.43
N LYS A 114 24.50 -14.80 -7.34
CA LYS A 114 24.71 -13.67 -8.25
C LYS A 114 24.85 -14.08 -9.72
N GLU A 115 25.45 -15.23 -9.99
CA GLU A 115 25.70 -15.80 -11.33
C GLU A 115 24.59 -16.74 -11.82
N HIS A 116 23.52 -16.91 -11.03
CA HIS A 116 22.43 -17.80 -11.41
C HIS A 116 21.68 -17.21 -12.62
N TYR A 117 21.40 -18.02 -13.64
CA TYR A 117 20.84 -17.55 -14.92
C TYR A 117 19.51 -16.77 -14.75
N VAL A 118 18.62 -17.20 -13.84
CA VAL A 118 17.38 -16.46 -13.50
C VAL A 118 17.65 -15.09 -12.90
N ILE A 119 18.71 -14.95 -12.11
CA ILE A 119 19.09 -13.67 -11.49
C ILE A 119 19.64 -12.72 -12.55
N GLU A 120 20.47 -13.21 -13.48
CA GLU A 120 20.92 -12.40 -14.62
C GLU A 120 19.74 -11.95 -15.49
N MET A 121 18.84 -12.87 -15.87
CA MET A 121 17.62 -12.53 -16.61
C MET A 121 16.77 -11.50 -15.86
N PHE A 122 16.60 -11.66 -14.55
CA PHE A 122 15.83 -10.74 -13.72
C PHE A 122 16.38 -9.31 -13.78
N TRP A 123 17.68 -9.14 -13.56
CA TRP A 123 18.31 -7.82 -13.59
C TRP A 123 18.28 -7.19 -14.98
N GLU A 124 18.48 -7.99 -16.03
CA GLU A 124 18.35 -7.50 -17.40
C GLU A 124 16.92 -7.02 -17.73
N VAL A 125 15.90 -7.76 -17.27
CA VAL A 125 14.49 -7.37 -17.46
C VAL A 125 14.16 -6.12 -16.67
N LEU A 126 14.60 -6.03 -15.42
CA LEU A 126 14.35 -4.85 -14.59
C LEU A 126 15.02 -3.60 -15.17
N LYS A 127 16.22 -3.74 -15.75
CA LYS A 127 16.90 -2.65 -16.47
C LYS A 127 16.18 -2.25 -17.76
N SER A 128 15.51 -3.17 -18.45
CA SER A 128 14.77 -2.86 -19.68
C SER A 128 13.40 -2.23 -19.43
N PHE A 129 12.93 -2.19 -18.18
CA PHE A 129 11.66 -1.55 -17.84
C PHE A 129 11.69 -0.04 -18.01
N SER A 130 10.52 0.53 -18.35
CA SER A 130 10.32 1.97 -18.28
C SER A 130 10.49 2.49 -16.85
N LEU A 131 10.83 3.78 -16.72
CA LEU A 131 10.97 4.43 -15.42
C LEU A 131 9.69 4.27 -14.55
N GLU A 132 8.51 4.29 -15.16
CA GLU A 132 7.24 4.05 -14.48
C GLU A 132 7.17 2.62 -13.92
N ASN A 133 7.52 1.61 -14.73
CA ASN A 133 7.50 0.21 -14.29
C ASN A 133 8.57 -0.11 -13.25
N GLN A 134 9.75 0.53 -13.30
CA GLN A 134 10.75 0.41 -12.24
C GLN A 134 10.25 0.98 -10.91
N LYS A 135 9.53 2.10 -10.94
CA LYS A 135 8.88 2.67 -9.74
C LYS A 135 7.79 1.76 -9.21
N LYS A 136 6.93 1.22 -10.09
CA LYS A 136 5.92 0.24 -9.71
C LYS A 136 6.55 -1.02 -9.11
N PHE A 137 7.67 -1.49 -9.67
CA PHE A 137 8.42 -2.60 -9.11
C PHE A 137 8.93 -2.32 -7.69
N LEU A 138 9.55 -1.16 -7.43
CA LEU A 138 9.97 -0.79 -6.07
C LEU A 138 8.80 -0.73 -5.10
N LYS A 139 7.65 -0.20 -5.55
CA LYS A 139 6.44 -0.11 -4.74
C LYS A 139 5.81 -1.50 -4.48
N ALA A 140 5.81 -2.39 -5.48
CA ALA A 140 5.20 -3.73 -5.44
C ALA A 140 6.12 -4.81 -4.81
N ALA A 141 7.44 -4.63 -4.86
CA ALA A 141 8.38 -5.41 -4.06
C ALA A 141 8.08 -5.27 -2.55
N GLY A 142 7.29 -4.25 -2.16
CA GLY A 142 6.72 -4.07 -0.84
C GLY A 142 5.24 -4.47 -0.66
N ASN A 143 4.52 -4.94 -1.69
CA ASN A 143 3.11 -5.39 -1.63
C ASN A 143 2.80 -6.46 -2.70
N ALA A 144 2.59 -7.73 -2.31
CA ALA A 144 2.00 -8.72 -3.22
C ALA A 144 1.25 -9.83 -2.46
N SER A 145 0.10 -10.24 -2.99
CA SER A 145 -0.72 -11.37 -2.53
C SER A 145 -0.43 -12.65 -3.32
N GLU A 146 -0.82 -13.78 -2.75
CA GLU A 146 -0.46 -15.13 -3.18
C GLU A 146 -1.63 -15.76 -3.97
N GLU A 147 -1.62 -15.67 -5.30
CA GLU A 147 -2.61 -16.37 -6.15
C GLU A 147 -1.98 -17.15 -7.31
N ALA A 148 -2.57 -18.32 -7.56
CA ALA A 148 -1.94 -19.44 -8.26
C ALA A 148 -2.45 -19.64 -9.69
N LEU A 149 -1.62 -19.30 -10.69
CA LEU A 149 -1.56 -19.94 -12.02
C LEU A 149 -0.12 -19.82 -12.54
N ASP A 150 0.66 -20.91 -12.44
CA ASP A 150 2.06 -21.01 -12.88
C ASP A 150 2.93 -19.81 -12.43
N ARG A 151 3.13 -19.84 -11.11
CA ARG A 151 3.87 -18.97 -10.17
C ARG A 151 4.29 -17.60 -10.72
N LEU A 152 3.59 -16.57 -10.26
CA LEU A 152 4.05 -15.17 -10.31
C LEU A 152 5.18 -14.95 -9.29
N PRO A 153 6.00 -13.90 -9.45
CA PRO A 153 6.89 -13.47 -8.37
C PRO A 153 6.07 -13.01 -7.16
N THR A 154 6.50 -13.37 -5.95
CA THR A 154 5.80 -13.01 -4.71
C THR A 154 6.74 -12.23 -3.80
N SER A 155 6.29 -11.12 -3.22
CA SER A 155 7.05 -10.37 -2.22
C SER A 155 6.58 -10.67 -0.80
N ALA A 156 7.53 -10.73 0.14
CA ALA A 156 7.24 -10.67 1.58
C ALA A 156 7.71 -9.32 2.12
N THR A 157 6.72 -8.49 2.42
CA THR A 157 6.83 -7.03 2.61
C THR A 157 7.68 -6.67 3.83
N CYS A 158 7.44 -7.33 4.96
CA CYS A 158 8.16 -7.10 6.22
C CYS A 158 9.65 -7.47 6.16
N MET A 159 10.09 -8.17 5.11
CA MET A 159 11.46 -8.66 4.95
C MET A 159 12.14 -8.20 3.66
N ASN A 160 11.52 -7.30 2.88
CA ASN A 160 12.03 -6.87 1.55
C ASN A 160 12.47 -8.06 0.68
N LEU A 161 11.70 -9.16 0.73
CA LEU A 161 12.08 -10.44 0.13
C LEU A 161 11.26 -10.67 -1.13
N LEU A 162 11.91 -10.85 -2.27
CA LEU A 162 11.26 -11.28 -3.51
C LEU A 162 11.53 -12.78 -3.76
N LYS A 163 10.46 -13.57 -3.86
CA LYS A 163 10.51 -14.97 -4.26
C LYS A 163 10.32 -15.06 -5.77
N LEU A 164 11.38 -15.44 -6.47
CA LEU A 164 11.36 -15.69 -7.90
C LEU A 164 11.18 -17.20 -8.17
N PRO A 165 10.21 -17.59 -8.99
CA PRO A 165 10.14 -18.92 -9.58
C PRO A 165 11.29 -19.16 -10.58
N PRO A 166 11.68 -20.42 -10.85
CA PRO A 166 12.71 -20.74 -11.81
C PRO A 166 12.20 -20.62 -13.25
N TYR A 167 12.03 -19.38 -13.71
CA TYR A 167 11.62 -19.10 -15.09
C TYR A 167 12.64 -19.63 -16.10
N ARG A 168 12.15 -20.03 -17.27
CA ARG A 168 12.96 -20.68 -18.32
C ARG A 168 13.43 -19.72 -19.41
N SER A 169 12.75 -18.57 -19.56
CA SER A 169 13.09 -17.57 -20.56
C SER A 169 12.90 -16.15 -20.03
N LYS A 170 13.60 -15.20 -20.65
CA LYS A 170 13.52 -13.78 -20.35
C LYS A 170 12.10 -13.23 -20.60
N GLU A 171 11.49 -13.60 -21.73
CA GLU A 171 10.12 -13.19 -22.09
C GLU A 171 9.09 -13.66 -21.06
N GLN A 172 9.25 -14.89 -20.55
CA GLN A 172 8.37 -15.42 -19.51
C GLN A 172 8.50 -14.60 -18.21
N LEU A 173 9.73 -14.31 -17.80
CA LEU A 173 10.01 -13.51 -16.60
C LEU A 173 9.45 -12.10 -16.75
N GLU A 174 9.71 -11.44 -17.88
CA GLU A 174 9.22 -10.10 -18.20
C GLU A 174 7.69 -10.02 -18.17
N THR A 175 7.01 -10.94 -18.85
CA THR A 175 5.54 -10.97 -18.90
C THR A 175 4.95 -11.14 -17.50
N LYS A 176 5.50 -12.07 -16.70
CA LYS A 176 5.03 -12.35 -15.34
C LYS A 176 5.34 -11.22 -14.37
N LEU A 177 6.51 -10.59 -14.49
CA LEU A 177 6.92 -9.48 -13.65
C LEU A 177 6.10 -8.22 -13.97
N LEU A 178 5.89 -7.89 -15.24
CA LEU A 178 5.04 -6.79 -15.68
C LEU A 178 3.58 -6.99 -15.23
N TYR A 179 3.08 -8.22 -15.31
CA TYR A 179 1.77 -8.54 -14.78
C TYR A 179 1.71 -8.27 -13.28
N ALA A 180 2.66 -8.80 -12.49
CA ALA A 180 2.67 -8.63 -11.05
C ALA A 180 2.75 -7.16 -10.58
N ILE A 181 3.56 -6.32 -11.24
CA ILE A 181 3.70 -4.90 -10.84
C ILE A 181 2.55 -4.00 -11.30
N ASN A 182 1.79 -4.41 -12.32
CA ASN A 182 0.65 -3.65 -12.84
C ASN A 182 -0.70 -4.20 -12.36
N ALA A 183 -0.73 -5.39 -11.78
CA ALA A 183 -1.94 -6.02 -11.25
C ALA A 183 -2.49 -5.33 -9.98
N ASP A 184 -1.86 -4.25 -9.49
CA ASP A 184 -2.30 -3.44 -8.34
C ASP A 184 -2.87 -4.33 -7.22
N ALA A 185 -2.09 -5.33 -6.79
CA ALA A 185 -2.42 -6.25 -5.68
C ALA A 185 -2.33 -5.53 -4.31
N GLY A 186 -3.04 -4.41 -4.23
CA GLY A 186 -3.16 -3.47 -3.14
C GLY A 186 -4.36 -2.56 -3.41
N PHE A 187 -5.52 -3.01 -2.94
CA PHE A 187 -6.87 -2.39 -2.97
C PHE A 187 -7.68 -2.52 -4.28
N ASP A 188 -8.39 -3.65 -4.44
CA ASP A 188 -9.87 -3.75 -4.34
C ASP A 188 -10.35 -5.21 -4.57
N LEU A 189 -11.46 -5.58 -3.92
CA LEU A 189 -12.38 -6.72 -4.16
C LEU A 189 -12.03 -8.14 -3.64
N SER A 190 -12.29 -8.37 -2.35
CA SER A 190 -13.22 -9.46 -1.91
C SER A 190 -13.58 -9.34 -0.43
N GLY A 191 -14.46 -8.37 -0.12
CA GLY A 191 -15.39 -8.52 1.00
C GLY A 191 -16.44 -9.58 0.61
N GLY A 192 -16.08 -10.85 0.74
CA GLY A 192 -16.95 -11.99 0.46
C GLY A 192 -16.67 -13.11 1.45
N ARG A 193 -17.49 -13.19 2.50
CA ARG A 193 -17.47 -14.25 3.51
C ARG A 193 -17.46 -15.64 2.86
N MET A 194 -16.55 -16.52 3.27
CA MET A 194 -16.85 -17.95 3.37
C MET A 194 -15.90 -18.64 4.35
N GLY A 195 -16.46 -19.36 5.34
CA GLY A 195 -15.75 -20.38 6.13
C GLY A 195 -15.54 -20.03 7.60
N SER A 196 -16.48 -20.47 8.43
CA SER A 196 -16.38 -20.54 9.89
C SER A 196 -15.14 -21.33 10.34
N TRP A 197 -14.42 -20.83 11.34
CA TRP A 197 -13.33 -21.53 12.05
C TRP A 197 -13.88 -22.55 13.06
N SER A 198 -14.77 -23.44 12.62
CA SER A 198 -15.38 -24.46 13.49
C SER A 198 -15.39 -25.89 12.93
N ASP A 199 -14.86 -26.14 11.73
CA ASP A 199 -14.95 -27.47 11.09
C ASP A 199 -13.59 -28.09 10.74
N LEU A 200 -12.65 -28.14 11.70
CA LEU A 200 -11.58 -29.12 11.68
C LEU A 200 -11.39 -29.71 13.09
N VAL A 201 -11.94 -30.92 13.25
CA VAL A 201 -11.40 -31.97 14.12
C VAL A 201 -10.00 -32.33 13.65
#